data_AF-A0A248VE22-F1
#
_entry.id   AF-A0A248VE22-F1
#
_cell.length_a   1.000
_cell.length_b   1.000
_cell.length_c   1.000
_cell.angle_alpha   90.00
_cell.angle_beta   90.00
_cell.angle_gamma   90.00
#
_symmetry.space_group_name_H-M   'P 1'
#
loop_
_entity.id
_entity.type
_entity.pdbx_description
1 polymer ?
#
loop_
_entity_poly.entity_id
_entity_poly.type
_entity_poly.pdbx_seq_one_letter_code
_entity_poly.pdbx_strand_id
1 'polypeptide(L)'
;MLQQFAQDSLAAGALMGKFASNSAKIGLVASIAAVADTAYKKGVGEVQISQLTGVVAAALSVRAFSATPVSAVGLGILSAVLTVAAWEIPATAKLSDVFDFLKAPILSYYDQLSPSEQASFTDTFSTTLEQCFSGCIPVPQIDSAGWIYDWQVMMPTGANTVPKGGERITFANGVEYIYGARVEDTLLQLNGMPENQAVWNLAESTISGLNVFVDGSFSNVFTNDQIGAASEIWISGAGQNYTVRADSTAGGAAPIHFIYVNGTGNTVTVECDNNFIFVASGNRVDVKGLVNHVYIQKSTSVIFETDDPTSLAGSTIVIEESREKWTIDDDGIAHSSAPISPGFTFNPGKNIFWFDDSVKSTVASQSVDGRLYHSSYDGSGFLEEQLVILPTGGYTQILYNYPEGYYRQTQMLTSNDKGTGGSLWKFNKQGQNTEYINYTSSGTAYDFVYDTSTGRNTLVGTASFPRFPGVSLDLATGAVTWFAR
;
A
#
# COMPACT_ATOMS: atom_id res chain seq x y z
N MET A 1 7.91 -28.60 5.52
CA MET A 1 8.14 -27.21 5.96
C MET A 1 6.85 -26.49 6.35
N LEU A 2 5.82 -26.37 5.50
CA LEU A 2 4.60 -25.60 5.82
C LEU A 2 3.72 -26.17 6.95
N GLN A 3 3.56 -27.50 7.07
CA GLN A 3 2.89 -28.11 8.24
C GLN A 3 3.71 -28.05 9.53
N GLN A 4 5.05 -28.03 9.41
CA GLN A 4 5.97 -27.96 10.54
C GLN A 4 5.91 -26.57 11.20
N PHE A 5 5.74 -25.51 10.40
CA PHE A 5 5.55 -24.14 10.87
C PHE A 5 4.24 -23.89 11.65
N ALA A 6 3.17 -24.63 11.35
CA ALA A 6 1.89 -24.52 12.04
C ALA A 6 1.88 -25.26 13.40
N GLN A 7 2.69 -26.31 13.54
CA GLN A 7 2.83 -27.05 14.81
C GLN A 7 3.73 -26.31 15.82
N ASP A 8 4.64 -25.44 15.34
CA ASP A 8 5.63 -24.76 16.19
C ASP A 8 5.17 -23.40 16.74
N SER A 9 4.11 -22.77 16.21
CA SER A 9 3.63 -21.46 16.72
C SER A 9 2.19 -21.11 16.31
N LEU A 10 1.34 -20.79 17.30
CA LEU A 10 0.01 -20.17 17.11
C LEU A 10 0.05 -18.88 16.27
N ALA A 11 1.14 -18.12 16.34
CA ALA A 11 1.33 -16.89 15.56
C ALA A 11 1.62 -17.18 14.08
N ALA A 12 2.32 -18.26 13.77
CA ALA A 12 2.55 -18.72 12.40
C ALA A 12 1.27 -19.30 11.78
N GLY A 13 0.45 -20.01 12.57
CA GLY A 13 -0.90 -20.43 12.18
C GLY A 13 -1.83 -19.24 11.89
N ALA A 14 -1.76 -18.17 12.69
CA ALA A 14 -2.50 -16.94 12.43
C ALA A 14 -2.00 -16.18 11.19
N LEU A 15 -0.68 -16.16 10.96
CA LEU A 15 -0.07 -15.56 9.76
C LEU A 15 -0.44 -16.34 8.50
N MET A 16 -0.42 -17.68 8.56
CA MET A 16 -0.85 -18.56 7.47
C MET A 16 -2.36 -18.49 7.26
N GLY A 17 -3.17 -18.31 8.31
CA GLY A 17 -4.60 -18.05 8.21
C GLY A 17 -4.91 -16.72 7.53
N LYS A 18 -4.12 -15.68 7.81
CA LYS A 18 -4.21 -14.38 7.11
C LYS A 18 -3.72 -14.49 5.66
N PHE A 19 -2.62 -15.18 5.41
CA PHE A 19 -2.11 -15.41 4.06
C PHE A 19 -3.09 -16.23 3.22
N ALA A 20 -3.64 -17.31 3.78
CA ALA A 20 -4.68 -18.13 3.16
C ALA A 20 -5.98 -17.36 2.94
N SER A 21 -6.41 -16.53 3.90
CA SER A 21 -7.59 -15.67 3.77
C SER A 21 -7.41 -14.62 2.66
N ASN A 22 -6.24 -14.01 2.56
CA ASN A 22 -5.96 -13.00 1.54
C ASN A 22 -5.70 -13.60 0.16
N SER A 23 -5.03 -14.76 0.08
CA SER A 23 -4.88 -15.51 -1.17
C SER A 23 -6.20 -16.09 -1.65
N ALA A 24 -7.08 -16.50 -0.73
CA ALA A 24 -8.43 -16.95 -1.03
C ALA A 24 -9.26 -15.81 -1.64
N LYS A 25 -9.19 -14.59 -1.07
CA LYS A 25 -9.83 -13.40 -1.64
C LYS A 25 -9.33 -13.12 -3.06
N ILE A 26 -8.01 -13.10 -3.30
CA ILE A 26 -7.45 -12.84 -4.65
C ILE A 26 -7.81 -13.95 -5.65
N GLY A 27 -7.68 -15.22 -5.24
CA GLY A 27 -7.94 -16.39 -6.08
C GLY A 27 -9.42 -16.56 -6.46
N LEU A 28 -10.33 -16.21 -5.55
CA LEU A 28 -11.78 -16.17 -5.78
C LEU A 28 -12.13 -15.23 -6.92
N VAL A 29 -11.56 -14.04 -6.84
CA VAL A 29 -11.85 -12.90 -7.70
C VAL A 29 -11.35 -13.10 -9.12
N ALA A 30 -10.07 -13.46 -9.28
CA ALA A 30 -9.47 -13.67 -10.59
C ALA A 30 -10.17 -14.79 -11.37
N SER A 31 -10.62 -15.82 -10.65
CA SER A 31 -11.22 -17.02 -11.24
C SER A 31 -12.66 -16.80 -11.73
N ILE A 32 -13.49 -16.15 -10.91
CA ILE A 32 -14.87 -15.83 -11.29
C ILE A 32 -14.87 -14.85 -12.46
N ALA A 33 -14.02 -13.82 -12.43
CA ALA A 33 -13.94 -12.83 -13.48
C ALA A 33 -13.46 -13.43 -14.82
N ALA A 34 -12.50 -14.36 -14.80
CA ALA A 34 -11.98 -15.01 -16.01
C ALA A 34 -13.02 -15.91 -16.71
N VAL A 35 -13.77 -16.72 -15.94
CA VAL A 35 -14.84 -17.57 -16.49
C VAL A 35 -15.95 -16.70 -17.07
N ALA A 36 -16.39 -15.69 -16.32
CA ALA A 36 -17.46 -14.81 -16.76
C ALA A 36 -17.07 -14.03 -18.03
N ASP A 37 -15.81 -13.59 -18.17
CA ASP A 37 -15.33 -12.88 -19.37
C ASP A 37 -15.39 -13.73 -20.62
N THR A 38 -15.00 -15.00 -20.49
CA THR A 38 -14.96 -15.92 -21.63
C THR A 38 -16.35 -16.40 -22.01
N ALA A 39 -17.18 -16.74 -21.01
CA ALA A 39 -18.58 -17.05 -21.23
C ALA A 39 -19.30 -15.90 -21.94
N TYR A 40 -19.02 -14.66 -21.57
CA TYR A 40 -19.64 -13.46 -22.14
C TYR A 40 -19.14 -13.13 -23.54
N LYS A 41 -17.81 -13.05 -23.74
CA LYS A 41 -17.24 -12.59 -25.01
C LYS A 41 -17.19 -13.66 -26.08
N LYS A 42 -17.13 -14.93 -25.69
CA LYS A 42 -16.88 -16.06 -26.61
C LYS A 42 -17.96 -17.15 -26.52
N GLY A 43 -18.81 -17.10 -25.50
CA GLY A 43 -19.84 -18.11 -25.25
C GLY A 43 -19.38 -19.14 -24.21
N VAL A 44 -20.35 -19.73 -23.50
CA VAL A 44 -20.10 -20.71 -22.41
C VAL A 44 -19.29 -21.92 -22.89
N GLY A 45 -19.46 -22.35 -24.14
CA GLY A 45 -18.71 -23.46 -24.72
C GLY A 45 -17.21 -23.19 -24.93
N GLU A 46 -16.79 -21.93 -24.85
CA GLU A 46 -15.40 -21.50 -25.04
C GLU A 46 -14.66 -21.29 -23.69
N VAL A 47 -15.32 -21.55 -22.56
CA VAL A 47 -14.70 -21.48 -21.23
C VAL A 47 -13.64 -22.56 -21.12
N GLN A 48 -12.40 -22.12 -20.91
CA GLN A 48 -11.25 -23.03 -20.87
C GLN A 48 -11.16 -23.74 -19.53
N ILE A 49 -10.57 -24.94 -19.55
CA ILE A 49 -10.36 -25.77 -18.37
C ILE A 49 -9.51 -25.05 -17.30
N SER A 50 -8.55 -24.21 -17.70
CA SER A 50 -7.78 -23.36 -16.78
C SER A 50 -8.67 -22.40 -15.98
N GLN A 51 -9.75 -21.91 -16.59
CA GLN A 51 -10.69 -20.99 -15.93
C GLN A 51 -11.62 -21.74 -14.96
N LEU A 52 -12.04 -22.96 -15.33
CA LEU A 52 -12.76 -23.87 -14.43
C LEU A 52 -11.89 -24.27 -13.22
N THR A 53 -10.58 -24.50 -13.45
CA THR A 53 -9.61 -24.81 -12.40
C THR A 53 -9.51 -23.67 -11.38
N GLY A 54 -9.55 -22.42 -11.86
CA GLY A 54 -9.64 -21.25 -11.00
C GLY A 54 -10.92 -21.24 -10.16
N VAL A 55 -12.09 -21.50 -10.75
CA VAL A 55 -13.38 -21.49 -9.99
C VAL A 55 -13.41 -22.59 -8.92
N VAL A 56 -12.80 -23.75 -9.21
CA VAL A 56 -12.62 -24.80 -8.21
C VAL A 56 -11.68 -24.34 -7.10
N ALA A 57 -10.56 -23.69 -7.43
CA ALA A 57 -9.64 -23.11 -6.44
C ALA A 57 -10.39 -22.16 -5.50
N ALA A 58 -11.11 -21.22 -6.09
CA ALA A 58 -11.96 -20.23 -5.43
C ALA A 58 -12.97 -20.87 -4.48
N ALA A 59 -13.69 -21.90 -4.92
CA ALA A 59 -14.67 -22.59 -4.10
C ALA A 59 -14.03 -23.39 -2.95
N LEU A 60 -12.88 -24.02 -3.18
CA LEU A 60 -12.13 -24.72 -2.13
C LEU A 60 -11.57 -23.74 -1.09
N SER A 61 -11.11 -22.56 -1.53
CA SER A 61 -10.72 -21.45 -0.66
C SER A 61 -11.86 -21.01 0.26
N VAL A 62 -13.07 -20.88 -0.29
CA VAL A 62 -14.27 -20.56 0.49
C VAL A 62 -14.60 -21.67 1.50
N ARG A 63 -14.53 -22.93 1.09
CA ARG A 63 -14.77 -24.07 2.00
C ARG A 63 -13.68 -24.23 3.05
N ALA A 64 -12.46 -23.78 2.77
CA ALA A 64 -11.40 -23.72 3.76
C ALA A 64 -11.74 -22.76 4.91
N PHE A 65 -12.46 -21.67 4.62
CA PHE A 65 -12.84 -20.66 5.62
C PHE A 65 -13.81 -21.19 6.67
N SER A 66 -14.72 -22.09 6.29
CA SER A 66 -15.76 -22.68 7.15
C SER A 66 -15.41 -24.09 7.69
N ALA A 67 -14.25 -24.62 7.33
CA ALA A 67 -13.80 -25.95 7.75
C ALA A 67 -13.08 -25.93 9.12
N THR A 68 -12.90 -27.11 9.70
CA THR A 68 -12.05 -27.26 10.91
C THR A 68 -10.61 -26.80 10.62
N PRO A 69 -9.84 -26.31 11.62
CA PRO A 69 -8.53 -25.70 11.39
C PRO A 69 -7.55 -26.55 10.57
N VAL A 70 -7.58 -27.86 10.72
CA VAL A 70 -6.69 -28.77 9.98
C VAL A 70 -7.17 -28.93 8.54
N SER A 71 -8.46 -29.19 8.31
CA SER A 71 -9.05 -29.26 6.96
C SER A 71 -8.94 -27.94 6.19
N ALA A 72 -9.03 -26.80 6.90
CA ALA A 72 -8.86 -25.46 6.34
C ALA A 72 -7.47 -25.25 5.74
N VAL A 73 -6.41 -25.70 6.42
CA VAL A 73 -5.04 -25.62 5.91
C VAL A 73 -4.89 -26.42 4.62
N GLY A 74 -5.48 -27.61 4.55
CA GLY A 74 -5.41 -28.48 3.38
C GLY A 74 -6.12 -27.92 2.16
N LEU A 75 -7.35 -27.48 2.36
CA LEU A 75 -8.16 -26.86 1.32
C LEU A 75 -7.55 -25.54 0.86
N GLY A 76 -6.96 -24.77 1.78
CA GLY A 76 -6.23 -23.53 1.47
C GLY A 76 -4.96 -23.76 0.65
N ILE A 77 -4.13 -24.74 1.01
CA ILE A 77 -2.95 -25.12 0.23
C ILE A 77 -3.38 -25.58 -1.17
N LEU A 78 -4.39 -26.44 -1.25
CA LEU A 78 -4.87 -26.95 -2.52
C LEU A 78 -5.43 -25.83 -3.40
N SER A 79 -6.20 -24.91 -2.82
CA SER A 79 -6.64 -23.72 -3.54
C SER A 79 -5.46 -22.92 -4.07
N ALA A 80 -4.42 -22.66 -3.27
CA ALA A 80 -3.27 -21.90 -3.71
C ALA A 80 -2.54 -22.59 -4.88
N VAL A 81 -2.36 -23.91 -4.80
CA VAL A 81 -1.78 -24.72 -5.88
C VAL A 81 -2.63 -24.64 -7.14
N LEU A 82 -3.96 -24.75 -7.02
CA LEU A 82 -4.90 -24.62 -8.14
C LEU A 82 -4.88 -23.23 -8.77
N THR A 83 -4.77 -22.17 -7.97
CA THR A 83 -4.66 -20.79 -8.44
C THR A 83 -3.37 -20.59 -9.26
N VAL A 84 -2.25 -21.09 -8.76
CA VAL A 84 -0.96 -21.04 -9.50
C VAL A 84 -1.04 -21.90 -10.77
N ALA A 85 -1.59 -23.11 -10.67
CA ALA A 85 -1.77 -24.00 -11.81
C ALA A 85 -2.63 -23.35 -12.90
N ALA A 86 -3.71 -22.65 -12.54
CA ALA A 86 -4.56 -21.95 -13.50
C ALA A 86 -3.81 -20.90 -14.33
N TRP A 87 -2.67 -20.38 -13.84
CA TRP A 87 -1.80 -19.45 -14.57
C TRP A 87 -0.77 -20.14 -15.46
N GLU A 88 -0.34 -21.35 -15.08
CA GLU A 88 0.69 -22.11 -15.81
C GLU A 88 0.11 -23.09 -16.83
N ILE A 89 -1.17 -23.47 -16.68
CA ILE A 89 -1.84 -24.43 -17.56
C ILE A 89 -2.13 -23.80 -18.93
N PRO A 90 -1.57 -24.34 -20.03
CA PRO A 90 -1.90 -23.88 -21.37
C PRO A 90 -3.39 -24.04 -21.67
N ALA A 91 -3.95 -23.08 -22.42
CA ALA A 91 -5.36 -23.07 -22.87
C ALA A 91 -5.86 -24.38 -23.52
N THR A 92 -4.94 -25.21 -24.02
CA THR A 92 -5.19 -26.47 -24.73
C THR A 92 -5.12 -27.72 -23.84
N ALA A 93 -4.81 -27.58 -22.55
CA ALA A 93 -4.67 -28.72 -21.64
C ALA A 93 -6.02 -29.37 -21.34
N LYS A 94 -6.02 -30.71 -21.17
CA LYS A 94 -7.21 -31.46 -20.78
C LYS A 94 -7.37 -31.39 -19.26
N LEU A 95 -8.61 -31.57 -18.81
CA LEU A 95 -8.94 -31.63 -17.38
C LEU A 95 -8.19 -32.76 -16.66
N SER A 96 -7.91 -33.85 -17.37
CA SER A 96 -7.04 -34.94 -16.89
C SER A 96 -5.63 -34.48 -16.54
N ASP A 97 -5.05 -33.58 -17.36
CA ASP A 97 -3.67 -33.11 -17.19
C ASP A 97 -3.56 -32.22 -15.95
N VAL A 98 -4.63 -31.46 -15.68
CA VAL A 98 -4.79 -30.69 -14.44
C VAL A 98 -4.88 -31.61 -13.24
N PHE A 99 -5.72 -32.64 -13.28
CA PHE A 99 -5.83 -33.59 -12.18
C PHE A 99 -4.54 -34.37 -11.93
N ASP A 100 -3.80 -34.74 -12.98
CA ASP A 100 -2.52 -35.43 -12.86
C ASP A 100 -1.44 -34.54 -12.23
N PHE A 101 -1.39 -33.26 -12.61
CA PHE A 101 -0.53 -32.26 -11.98
C PHE A 101 -0.83 -32.08 -10.49
N LEU A 102 -2.11 -32.01 -10.13
CA LEU A 102 -2.57 -31.78 -8.75
C LEU A 102 -2.48 -33.00 -7.85
N LYS A 103 -2.45 -34.20 -8.43
CA LYS A 103 -2.46 -35.47 -7.69
C LYS A 103 -1.31 -35.57 -6.69
N ALA A 104 -0.10 -35.20 -7.10
CA ALA A 104 1.08 -35.31 -6.22
C ALA A 104 1.02 -34.35 -5.01
N PRO A 105 0.71 -33.04 -5.18
CA PRO A 105 0.48 -32.13 -4.06
C PRO A 105 -0.67 -32.56 -3.13
N ILE A 106 -1.81 -32.98 -3.69
CA ILE A 106 -2.98 -33.41 -2.92
C ILE A 106 -2.65 -34.64 -2.08
N LEU A 107 -2.10 -35.69 -2.69
CA LEU A 107 -1.78 -36.94 -2.00
C LEU A 107 -0.76 -36.70 -0.89
N SER A 108 0.28 -35.89 -1.16
CA SER A 108 1.28 -35.56 -0.16
C SER A 108 0.65 -34.96 1.10
N TYR A 109 -0.33 -34.06 0.96
CA TYR A 109 -1.02 -33.47 2.10
C TYR A 109 -2.04 -34.44 2.74
N TYR A 110 -2.84 -35.13 1.93
CA TYR A 110 -3.88 -36.05 2.37
C TYR A 110 -3.33 -37.17 3.27
N ASP A 111 -2.14 -37.70 2.94
CA ASP A 111 -1.48 -38.75 3.70
C ASP A 111 -0.97 -38.27 5.08
N GLN A 112 -0.91 -36.95 5.31
CA GLN A 112 -0.53 -36.35 6.60
C GLN A 112 -1.74 -36.11 7.54
N LEU A 113 -2.96 -36.33 7.06
CA LEU A 113 -4.20 -36.18 7.85
C LEU A 113 -4.55 -37.45 8.64
N SER A 114 -5.21 -37.30 9.78
CA SER A 114 -5.81 -38.43 10.49
C SER A 114 -7.00 -39.02 9.70
N PRO A 115 -7.43 -40.27 9.94
CA PRO A 115 -8.53 -40.89 9.19
C PRO A 115 -9.86 -40.11 9.22
N SER A 116 -10.19 -39.45 10.33
CA SER A 116 -11.37 -38.58 10.44
C SER A 116 -11.23 -37.29 9.62
N GLU A 117 -10.03 -36.74 9.53
CA GLU A 117 -9.73 -35.54 8.75
C GLU A 117 -9.64 -35.84 7.26
N GLN A 118 -9.14 -37.03 6.88
CA GLN A 118 -9.16 -37.55 5.52
C GLN A 118 -10.59 -37.70 4.99
N ALA A 119 -11.50 -38.23 5.81
CA ALA A 119 -12.91 -38.33 5.44
C ALA A 119 -13.55 -36.95 5.23
N SER A 120 -13.33 -36.03 6.18
CA SER A 120 -13.85 -34.65 6.08
C SER A 120 -13.25 -33.88 4.89
N PHE A 121 -11.95 -34.04 4.62
CA PHE A 121 -11.28 -33.44 3.47
C PHE A 121 -11.84 -33.97 2.16
N THR A 122 -11.96 -35.29 2.02
CA THR A 122 -12.49 -35.93 0.80
C THR A 122 -13.92 -35.50 0.53
N ASP A 123 -14.78 -35.52 1.56
CA ASP A 123 -16.17 -35.13 1.45
C ASP A 123 -16.31 -33.67 1.01
N THR A 124 -15.55 -32.78 1.63
CA THR A 124 -15.53 -31.34 1.28
C THR A 124 -15.00 -31.11 -0.13
N PHE A 125 -13.90 -31.77 -0.50
CA PHE A 125 -13.29 -31.65 -1.81
C PHE A 125 -14.21 -32.15 -2.94
N SER A 126 -14.77 -33.36 -2.79
CA SER A 126 -15.69 -33.95 -3.76
C SER A 126 -16.98 -33.14 -3.90
N THR A 127 -17.60 -32.75 -2.78
CA THR A 127 -18.81 -31.92 -2.79
C THR A 127 -18.56 -30.58 -3.50
N THR A 128 -17.40 -29.96 -3.27
CA THR A 128 -17.04 -28.70 -3.90
C THR A 128 -16.87 -28.85 -5.41
N LEU A 129 -16.17 -29.91 -5.85
CA LEU A 129 -16.02 -30.22 -7.27
C LEU A 129 -17.38 -30.44 -7.95
N GLU A 130 -18.24 -31.26 -7.35
CA GLU A 130 -19.58 -31.52 -7.88
C GLU A 130 -20.40 -30.24 -8.00
N GLN A 131 -20.35 -29.35 -7.00
CA GLN A 131 -21.04 -28.07 -7.03
C GLN A 131 -20.49 -27.14 -8.11
N CYS A 132 -19.17 -27.02 -8.25
CA CYS A 132 -18.54 -26.22 -9.30
C CYS A 132 -18.90 -26.74 -10.71
N PHE A 133 -18.87 -28.06 -10.93
CA PHE A 133 -19.26 -28.65 -12.22
C PHE A 133 -20.77 -28.54 -12.49
N SER A 134 -21.58 -28.35 -11.45
CA SER A 134 -23.02 -28.07 -11.58
C SER A 134 -23.31 -26.60 -11.91
N GLY A 135 -22.29 -25.75 -12.06
CA GLY A 135 -22.45 -24.33 -12.37
C GLY A 135 -22.65 -23.43 -11.14
N CYS A 136 -22.39 -23.94 -9.93
CA CYS A 136 -22.40 -23.10 -8.74
C CYS A 136 -21.15 -22.21 -8.70
N ILE A 137 -21.31 -21.00 -8.15
CA ILE A 137 -20.20 -20.10 -7.88
C ILE A 137 -20.20 -19.70 -6.41
N PRO A 138 -19.04 -19.28 -5.85
CA PRO A 138 -18.98 -18.75 -4.50
C PRO A 138 -19.68 -17.38 -4.38
N VAL A 139 -20.51 -17.21 -3.35
CA VAL A 139 -21.35 -16.03 -3.06
C VAL A 139 -21.10 -15.58 -1.62
N PRO A 140 -20.81 -14.29 -1.36
CA PRO A 140 -20.56 -13.81 0.00
C PRO A 140 -21.83 -13.87 0.84
N GLN A 141 -21.68 -14.25 2.11
CA GLN A 141 -22.71 -14.17 3.13
C GLN A 141 -22.43 -12.95 4.00
N ILE A 142 -23.41 -12.06 4.05
CA ILE A 142 -23.28 -10.74 4.65
C ILE A 142 -24.31 -10.60 5.76
N ASP A 143 -23.91 -10.04 6.90
CA ASP A 143 -24.82 -9.80 8.03
C ASP A 143 -25.63 -8.52 7.85
N SER A 144 -26.52 -8.21 8.79
CA SER A 144 -27.35 -7.00 8.76
C SER A 144 -26.55 -5.70 8.80
N ALA A 145 -25.27 -5.75 9.17
CA ALA A 145 -24.40 -4.59 9.21
C ALA A 145 -23.46 -4.53 7.99
N GLY A 146 -23.58 -5.42 7.01
CA GLY A 146 -22.76 -5.39 5.80
C GLY A 146 -21.42 -6.12 5.91
N TRP A 147 -21.15 -6.83 7.01
CA TRP A 147 -19.93 -7.62 7.15
C TRP A 147 -20.03 -8.94 6.41
N ILE A 148 -19.02 -9.23 5.59
CA ILE A 148 -18.83 -10.57 5.02
C ILE A 148 -18.34 -11.48 6.14
N TYR A 149 -19.21 -12.36 6.63
CA TYR A 149 -18.88 -13.29 7.70
C TYR A 149 -18.61 -14.72 7.20
N ASP A 150 -19.08 -15.05 5.99
CA ASP A 150 -18.83 -16.36 5.36
C ASP A 150 -18.97 -16.25 3.84
N TRP A 151 -18.69 -17.36 3.14
CA TRP A 151 -18.93 -17.52 1.71
C TRP A 151 -19.61 -18.87 1.44
N GLN A 152 -20.55 -18.90 0.51
CA GLN A 152 -21.29 -20.12 0.17
C GLN A 152 -21.24 -20.40 -1.33
N VAL A 153 -21.06 -21.68 -1.71
CA VAL A 153 -21.18 -22.11 -3.11
C VAL A 153 -22.66 -22.25 -3.46
N MET A 154 -23.16 -21.43 -4.39
CA MET A 154 -24.58 -21.36 -4.74
C MET A 154 -24.81 -21.38 -6.26
N MET A 155 -25.93 -21.96 -6.67
CA MET A 155 -26.39 -21.93 -8.05
C MET A 155 -27.15 -20.62 -8.33
N PRO A 156 -26.93 -19.99 -9.50
CA PRO A 156 -27.78 -18.90 -9.98
C PRO A 156 -29.27 -19.28 -10.04
N THR A 157 -30.15 -18.39 -9.56
CA THR A 157 -31.60 -18.55 -9.68
C THR A 157 -32.21 -17.74 -10.82
N GLY A 158 -31.46 -16.79 -11.39
CA GLY A 158 -31.88 -15.99 -12.53
C GLY A 158 -30.74 -15.14 -13.09
N ALA A 159 -30.86 -14.70 -14.34
CA ALA A 159 -29.92 -13.80 -15.00
C ALA A 159 -30.68 -12.81 -15.87
N ASN A 160 -30.34 -11.53 -15.79
CA ASN A 160 -30.92 -10.45 -16.58
C ASN A 160 -29.84 -9.51 -17.10
N THR A 161 -30.00 -8.97 -18.30
CA THR A 161 -29.07 -7.99 -18.85
C THR A 161 -29.18 -6.66 -18.11
N VAL A 162 -28.04 -6.00 -17.84
CA VAL A 162 -28.01 -4.69 -17.16
C VAL A 162 -28.04 -3.56 -18.20
N PRO A 163 -28.75 -2.44 -17.96
CA PRO A 163 -28.88 -1.34 -18.92
C PRO A 163 -27.57 -0.72 -19.43
N LYS A 164 -26.46 -0.87 -18.69
CA LYS A 164 -25.12 -0.34 -19.04
C LYS A 164 -24.19 -1.39 -19.67
N GLY A 165 -24.74 -2.51 -20.14
CA GLY A 165 -23.96 -3.69 -20.53
C GLY A 165 -23.71 -4.61 -19.34
N GLY A 166 -23.39 -5.88 -19.60
CA GLY A 166 -23.19 -6.90 -18.56
C GLY A 166 -24.46 -7.65 -18.15
N GLU A 167 -24.29 -8.60 -17.23
CA GLU A 167 -25.38 -9.44 -16.69
C GLU A 167 -25.46 -9.32 -15.18
N ARG A 168 -26.70 -9.29 -14.68
CA ARG A 168 -27.06 -9.38 -13.28
C ARG A 168 -27.58 -10.78 -13.01
N ILE A 169 -26.85 -11.51 -12.18
CA ILE A 169 -27.17 -12.86 -11.73
C ILE A 169 -27.75 -12.77 -10.32
N THR A 170 -28.88 -13.42 -10.07
CA THR A 170 -29.53 -13.45 -8.75
C THR A 170 -29.31 -14.82 -8.09
N PHE A 171 -29.16 -14.83 -6.77
CA PHE A 171 -29.03 -16.04 -5.96
C PHE A 171 -30.18 -16.17 -4.96
N ALA A 172 -30.40 -17.39 -4.46
CA ALA A 172 -31.50 -17.70 -3.54
C ALA A 172 -31.46 -16.93 -2.21
N ASN A 173 -30.29 -16.41 -1.82
CA ASN A 173 -30.10 -15.59 -0.61
C ASN A 173 -30.37 -14.09 -0.85
N GLY A 174 -30.85 -13.70 -2.05
CA GLY A 174 -31.11 -12.31 -2.40
C GLY A 174 -29.86 -11.50 -2.76
N VAL A 175 -28.68 -12.13 -2.77
CA VAL A 175 -27.46 -11.52 -3.33
C VAL A 175 -27.59 -11.48 -4.86
N GLU A 176 -27.19 -10.37 -5.43
CA GLU A 176 -27.03 -10.14 -6.86
C GLU A 176 -25.55 -10.01 -7.20
N TYR A 177 -25.16 -10.56 -8.34
CA TYR A 177 -23.83 -10.43 -8.92
C TYR A 177 -23.95 -9.73 -10.26
N ILE A 178 -23.28 -8.59 -10.41
CA ILE A 178 -23.21 -7.83 -11.65
C ILE A 178 -21.84 -8.06 -12.26
N TYR A 179 -21.82 -8.58 -13.48
CA TYR A 179 -20.59 -8.86 -14.21
C TYR A 179 -20.52 -8.09 -15.53
N GLY A 180 -19.34 -7.57 -15.84
CA GLY A 180 -19.04 -6.97 -17.14
C GLY A 180 -19.73 -5.62 -17.37
N ALA A 181 -20.40 -5.11 -16.35
CA ALA A 181 -20.96 -3.76 -16.32
C ALA A 181 -20.04 -2.88 -15.47
N ARG A 182 -19.72 -1.69 -15.98
CA ARG A 182 -19.17 -0.62 -15.15
C ARG A 182 -20.22 -0.24 -14.10
N VAL A 183 -19.87 -0.39 -12.82
CA VAL A 183 -20.64 0.18 -11.73
C VAL A 183 -20.01 1.53 -11.41
N GLU A 184 -20.71 2.59 -11.78
CA GLU A 184 -20.30 3.97 -11.46
C GLU A 184 -20.41 4.22 -9.95
N ASP A 185 -19.69 5.22 -9.47
CA ASP A 185 -19.74 5.70 -8.08
C ASP A 185 -19.35 4.67 -7.02
N THR A 186 -18.43 3.76 -7.38
CA THR A 186 -17.80 2.83 -6.44
C THR A 186 -16.62 3.48 -5.73
N LEU A 187 -16.38 3.05 -4.49
CA LEU A 187 -15.35 3.60 -3.62
C LEU A 187 -13.94 3.38 -4.17
N LEU A 188 -13.63 2.20 -4.70
CA LEU A 188 -12.37 1.89 -5.35
C LEU A 188 -12.52 1.92 -6.87
N GLN A 189 -11.60 2.60 -7.55
CA GLN A 189 -11.52 2.66 -9.01
C GLN A 189 -10.12 2.33 -9.50
N LEU A 190 -10.05 1.66 -10.65
CA LEU A 190 -8.81 1.40 -11.38
C LEU A 190 -8.74 2.34 -12.60
N ASN A 191 -7.70 3.17 -12.67
CA ASN A 191 -7.55 4.20 -13.70
C ASN A 191 -6.99 3.60 -15.01
N GLY A 192 -7.65 3.87 -16.14
CA GLY A 192 -7.08 3.63 -17.48
C GLY A 192 -7.29 2.24 -18.08
N MET A 193 -8.06 1.34 -17.46
CA MET A 193 -8.42 0.03 -18.00
C MET A 193 -9.92 -0.04 -18.33
N PRO A 194 -10.34 -0.75 -19.40
CA PRO A 194 -11.75 -1.06 -19.62
C PRO A 194 -12.24 -1.92 -18.45
N GLU A 195 -13.12 -1.34 -17.64
CA GLU A 195 -13.61 -1.89 -16.37
C GLU A 195 -14.41 -3.18 -16.59
N ASN A 196 -13.73 -4.33 -16.60
CA ASN A 196 -14.39 -5.62 -16.36
C ASN A 196 -14.48 -5.82 -14.84
N GLN A 197 -15.26 -4.97 -14.18
CA GLN A 197 -15.53 -5.09 -12.74
C GLN A 197 -16.53 -6.23 -12.51
N ALA A 198 -16.31 -6.96 -11.43
CA ALA A 198 -17.22 -7.95 -10.89
C ALA A 198 -17.78 -7.38 -9.59
N VAL A 199 -19.08 -7.18 -9.48
CA VAL A 199 -19.68 -6.53 -8.30
C VAL A 199 -20.71 -7.44 -7.66
N TRP A 200 -20.61 -7.63 -6.36
CA TRP A 200 -21.61 -8.28 -5.54
C TRP A 200 -22.45 -7.21 -4.84
N ASN A 201 -23.76 -7.22 -5.10
CA ASN A 201 -24.74 -6.33 -4.48
C ASN A 201 -25.77 -7.14 -3.71
N LEU A 202 -26.27 -6.64 -2.59
CA LEU A 202 -27.44 -7.23 -1.93
C LEU A 202 -28.69 -6.50 -2.41
N ALA A 203 -29.70 -7.23 -2.86
CA ALA A 203 -30.92 -6.66 -3.45
C ALA A 203 -31.70 -5.70 -2.50
N GLU A 204 -31.38 -5.68 -1.19
CA GLU A 204 -32.09 -4.91 -0.17
C GLU A 204 -31.20 -3.94 0.65
N SER A 205 -29.90 -3.84 0.34
CA SER A 205 -28.99 -2.92 1.02
C SER A 205 -28.58 -1.79 0.09
N THR A 206 -29.07 -0.58 0.35
CA THR A 206 -28.54 0.64 -0.29
C THR A 206 -27.14 1.03 0.23
N ILE A 207 -26.58 0.25 1.16
CA ILE A 207 -25.40 0.62 1.95
C ILE A 207 -24.19 -0.30 1.63
N SER A 208 -24.40 -1.50 1.08
CA SER A 208 -23.33 -2.50 0.91
C SER A 208 -23.23 -3.01 -0.53
N GLY A 209 -22.15 -2.63 -1.20
CA GLY A 209 -21.66 -3.25 -2.43
C GLY A 209 -20.23 -3.72 -2.22
N LEU A 210 -19.96 -4.99 -2.54
CA LEU A 210 -18.60 -5.51 -2.66
C LEU A 210 -18.18 -5.39 -4.12
N ASN A 211 -17.29 -4.44 -4.37
CA ASN A 211 -16.77 -4.11 -5.67
C ASN A 211 -15.43 -4.80 -5.87
N VAL A 212 -15.28 -5.59 -6.93
CA VAL A 212 -14.11 -6.43 -7.14
C VAL A 212 -13.54 -6.23 -8.54
N PHE A 213 -12.23 -6.08 -8.62
CA PHE A 213 -11.45 -5.99 -9.86
C PHE A 213 -10.79 -7.31 -10.21
N VAL A 214 -10.55 -7.56 -11.50
CA VAL A 214 -9.89 -8.78 -12.01
C VAL A 214 -8.53 -9.06 -11.34
N ASP A 215 -7.83 -8.01 -10.92
CA ASP A 215 -6.51 -8.08 -10.27
C ASP A 215 -6.56 -8.47 -8.78
N GLY A 216 -7.73 -8.85 -8.25
CA GLY A 216 -7.92 -9.22 -6.85
C GLY A 216 -8.23 -8.05 -5.92
N SER A 217 -8.17 -6.81 -6.41
CA SER A 217 -8.48 -5.63 -5.61
C SER A 217 -9.98 -5.55 -5.36
N PHE A 218 -10.39 -5.11 -4.18
CA PHE A 218 -11.79 -4.95 -3.86
C PHE A 218 -12.07 -3.76 -2.93
N SER A 219 -13.32 -3.35 -2.86
CA SER A 219 -13.83 -2.48 -1.79
C SER A 219 -15.17 -3.00 -1.28
N ASN A 220 -15.38 -2.91 0.03
CA ASN A 220 -16.62 -3.25 0.73
C ASN A 220 -17.01 -2.11 1.67
N VAL A 221 -18.31 -1.89 1.84
CA VAL A 221 -18.87 -0.92 2.78
C VAL A 221 -19.73 -1.67 3.80
N PHE A 222 -19.54 -1.35 5.08
CA PHE A 222 -20.20 -1.99 6.20
C PHE A 222 -20.46 -0.96 7.32
N THR A 223 -21.20 -1.38 8.34
CA THR A 223 -21.52 -0.61 9.54
C THR A 223 -21.04 -1.38 10.77
N ASN A 224 -20.59 -0.67 11.79
CA ASN A 224 -20.19 -1.24 13.06
C ASN A 224 -20.76 -0.38 14.20
N ASP A 225 -21.34 -1.02 15.20
CA ASP A 225 -22.04 -0.33 16.30
C ASP A 225 -21.13 0.61 17.13
N GLN A 226 -19.82 0.41 17.11
CA GLN A 226 -18.85 1.22 17.87
C GLN A 226 -18.28 2.39 17.07
N ILE A 227 -18.11 2.22 15.75
CA ILE A 227 -17.41 3.19 14.90
C ILE A 227 -18.28 3.80 13.79
N GLY A 228 -19.51 3.32 13.62
CA GLY A 228 -20.43 3.79 12.57
C GLY A 228 -20.17 3.15 11.21
N ALA A 229 -20.41 3.91 10.14
CA ALA A 229 -20.14 3.48 8.78
C ALA A 229 -18.63 3.36 8.54
N ALA A 230 -18.22 2.28 7.89
CA ALA A 230 -16.84 2.02 7.57
C ALA A 230 -16.68 1.27 6.25
N SER A 231 -15.48 1.31 5.69
CA SER A 231 -15.15 0.60 4.46
C SER A 231 -13.84 -0.15 4.58
N GLU A 232 -13.75 -1.30 3.91
CA GLU A 232 -12.51 -2.03 3.69
C GLU A 232 -12.17 -1.97 2.22
N ILE A 233 -10.95 -1.55 1.89
CA ILE A 233 -10.44 -1.47 0.53
C ILE A 233 -9.14 -2.25 0.49
N TRP A 234 -9.01 -3.16 -0.46
CA TRP A 234 -7.82 -3.97 -0.67
C TRP A 234 -7.33 -3.79 -2.10
N ILE A 235 -6.05 -3.45 -2.26
CA ILE A 235 -5.42 -3.18 -3.54
C ILE A 235 -4.27 -4.17 -3.72
N SER A 236 -4.42 -5.10 -4.67
CA SER A 236 -3.47 -6.20 -4.90
C SER A 236 -2.83 -6.20 -6.28
N GLY A 237 -3.14 -5.22 -7.14
CA GLY A 237 -2.55 -5.18 -8.48
C GLY A 237 -1.05 -4.96 -8.51
N ALA A 238 -0.49 -4.93 -9.71
CA ALA A 238 0.93 -4.70 -9.93
C ALA A 238 1.13 -3.61 -10.99
N GLY A 239 1.84 -2.54 -10.63
CA GLY A 239 2.12 -1.42 -11.53
C GLY A 239 0.89 -0.61 -11.96
N GLN A 240 -0.21 -0.69 -11.20
CA GLN A 240 -1.49 -0.09 -11.57
C GLN A 240 -1.75 1.22 -10.82
N ASN A 241 -2.67 2.02 -11.37
CA ASN A 241 -3.10 3.27 -10.76
C ASN A 241 -4.52 3.13 -10.22
N TYR A 242 -4.71 3.35 -8.92
CA TYR A 242 -6.01 3.28 -8.26
C TYR A 242 -6.44 4.64 -7.72
N THR A 243 -7.74 4.83 -7.61
CA THR A 243 -8.36 5.95 -6.90
C THR A 243 -9.34 5.40 -5.88
N VAL A 244 -9.15 5.74 -4.61
CA VAL A 244 -10.16 5.61 -3.56
C VAL A 244 -10.91 6.93 -3.49
N ARG A 245 -12.15 6.96 -3.95
CA ARG A 245 -12.95 8.17 -4.04
C ARG A 245 -13.49 8.61 -2.69
N ALA A 246 -13.83 9.89 -2.59
CA ALA A 246 -14.68 10.39 -1.51
C ALA A 246 -16.04 9.68 -1.53
N ASP A 247 -16.54 9.28 -0.36
CA ASP A 247 -17.86 8.65 -0.26
C ASP A 247 -18.96 9.68 -0.57
N SER A 248 -19.62 9.53 -1.72
CA SER A 248 -20.70 10.42 -2.15
C SER A 248 -22.04 10.10 -1.49
N THR A 249 -22.12 9.03 -0.70
CA THR A 249 -23.38 8.46 -0.18
C THR A 249 -23.51 8.50 1.35
N ALA A 250 -22.45 8.86 2.07
CA ALA A 250 -22.46 8.92 3.53
C ALA A 250 -23.32 10.08 4.06
N GLY A 251 -24.56 9.77 4.47
CA GLY A 251 -25.38 10.67 5.29
C GLY A 251 -25.01 10.54 6.76
N GLY A 252 -24.21 11.47 7.32
CA GLY A 252 -23.85 11.47 8.73
C GLY A 252 -22.41 11.91 9.02
N ALA A 253 -21.81 11.40 10.10
CA ALA A 253 -20.38 11.54 10.35
C ALA A 253 -19.60 10.83 9.23
N ALA A 254 -18.48 11.41 8.80
CA ALA A 254 -17.68 10.85 7.71
C ALA A 254 -17.22 9.41 8.05
N PRO A 255 -17.39 8.43 7.14
CA PRO A 255 -17.04 7.04 7.38
C PRO A 255 -15.56 6.86 7.70
N ILE A 256 -15.21 5.76 8.38
CA ILE A 256 -13.82 5.36 8.56
C ILE A 256 -13.42 4.38 7.45
N HIS A 257 -12.31 4.63 6.78
CA HIS A 257 -11.84 3.73 5.72
C HIS A 257 -10.57 2.99 6.13
N PHE A 258 -10.56 1.68 5.91
CA PHE A 258 -9.39 0.82 6.05
C PHE A 258 -8.88 0.46 4.66
N ILE A 259 -7.74 1.04 4.26
CA ILE A 259 -7.17 0.92 2.92
C ILE A 259 -5.90 0.09 3.01
N TYR A 260 -5.87 -1.07 2.36
CA TYR A 260 -4.73 -1.97 2.34
C TYR A 260 -4.12 -2.01 0.93
N VAL A 261 -2.93 -1.44 0.76
CA VAL A 261 -2.17 -1.44 -0.48
C VAL A 261 -1.11 -2.53 -0.40
N ASN A 262 -1.43 -3.74 -0.84
CA ASN A 262 -0.60 -4.95 -0.71
C ASN A 262 0.02 -5.45 -2.00
N GLY A 263 -0.34 -4.85 -3.14
CA GLY A 263 0.32 -5.12 -4.41
C GLY A 263 1.74 -4.54 -4.48
N THR A 264 2.30 -4.39 -5.68
CA THR A 264 3.66 -3.84 -5.85
C THR A 264 3.70 -2.84 -7.00
N GLY A 265 4.40 -1.72 -6.83
CA GLY A 265 4.52 -0.69 -7.87
C GLY A 265 3.23 0.06 -8.15
N ASN A 266 2.21 -0.04 -7.29
CA ASN A 266 0.96 0.66 -7.49
C ASN A 266 1.08 2.13 -7.08
N THR A 267 0.33 3.00 -7.77
CA THR A 267 0.08 4.37 -7.32
C THR A 267 -1.38 4.48 -6.91
N VAL A 268 -1.66 4.84 -5.66
CA VAL A 268 -3.02 4.92 -5.11
C VAL A 268 -3.33 6.36 -4.73
N THR A 269 -4.33 6.97 -5.34
CA THR A 269 -4.87 8.27 -4.91
C THR A 269 -5.99 8.05 -3.90
N VAL A 270 -5.95 8.70 -2.74
CA VAL A 270 -6.98 8.60 -1.69
C VAL A 270 -7.64 9.96 -1.49
N GLU A 271 -8.93 10.05 -1.81
CA GLU A 271 -9.72 11.28 -1.84
C GLU A 271 -10.77 11.36 -0.72
N CYS A 272 -10.98 10.28 0.03
CA CYS A 272 -11.84 10.25 1.23
C CYS A 272 -11.09 10.73 2.48
N ASP A 273 -11.81 11.09 3.54
CA ASP A 273 -11.27 11.53 4.85
C ASP A 273 -11.23 10.36 5.86
N ASN A 274 -10.62 10.53 7.04
CA ASN A 274 -10.64 9.57 8.16
C ASN A 274 -10.11 8.17 7.79
N ASN A 275 -8.92 8.12 7.20
CA ASN A 275 -8.37 6.88 6.67
C ASN A 275 -7.38 6.21 7.61
N PHE A 276 -7.40 4.89 7.62
CA PHE A 276 -6.31 4.02 8.05
C PHE A 276 -5.73 3.35 6.80
N ILE A 277 -4.56 3.80 6.38
CA ILE A 277 -3.93 3.37 5.12
C ILE A 277 -2.73 2.51 5.46
N PHE A 278 -2.70 1.25 5.03
CA PHE A 278 -1.60 0.32 5.22
C PHE A 278 -0.92 0.08 3.87
N VAL A 279 0.34 0.47 3.75
CA VAL A 279 1.07 0.49 2.48
C VAL A 279 2.24 -0.47 2.53
N ALA A 280 2.15 -1.54 1.74
CA ALA A 280 3.24 -2.48 1.55
C ALA A 280 4.37 -1.86 0.72
N SER A 281 5.57 -2.44 0.86
CA SER A 281 6.78 -2.00 0.18
C SER A 281 6.61 -1.86 -1.35
N GLY A 282 7.26 -0.84 -1.93
CA GLY A 282 7.28 -0.61 -3.37
C GLY A 282 6.04 0.09 -3.92
N ASN A 283 5.12 0.57 -3.08
CA ASN A 283 3.94 1.31 -3.51
C ASN A 283 4.05 2.81 -3.21
N ARG A 284 3.22 3.57 -3.94
CA ARG A 284 3.03 5.00 -3.75
C ARG A 284 1.58 5.30 -3.38
N VAL A 285 1.38 6.20 -2.42
CA VAL A 285 0.06 6.70 -2.05
C VAL A 285 0.05 8.23 -2.11
N ASP A 286 -0.91 8.80 -2.85
CA ASP A 286 -1.20 10.22 -2.94
C ASP A 286 -2.48 10.51 -2.13
N VAL A 287 -2.33 11.10 -0.96
CA VAL A 287 -3.40 11.38 0.02
C VAL A 287 -3.87 12.82 -0.13
N LYS A 288 -5.15 12.98 -0.47
CA LYS A 288 -5.83 14.28 -0.64
C LYS A 288 -6.89 14.55 0.42
N GLY A 289 -7.47 13.50 1.01
CA GLY A 289 -8.42 13.67 2.10
C GLY A 289 -7.77 14.08 3.41
N LEU A 290 -8.60 14.38 4.41
CA LEU A 290 -8.20 14.89 5.72
C LEU A 290 -8.12 13.78 6.78
N VAL A 291 -7.35 14.03 7.84
CA VAL A 291 -7.21 13.15 9.02
C VAL A 291 -6.85 11.71 8.62
N ASN A 292 -5.59 11.51 8.23
CA ASN A 292 -5.11 10.23 7.71
C ASN A 292 -4.11 9.59 8.65
N HIS A 293 -4.27 8.30 8.91
CA HIS A 293 -3.32 7.46 9.61
C HIS A 293 -2.68 6.49 8.62
N VAL A 294 -1.50 6.85 8.13
CA VAL A 294 -0.76 6.08 7.13
C VAL A 294 0.30 5.22 7.81
N TYR A 295 0.19 3.92 7.67
CA TYR A 295 1.14 2.91 8.11
C TYR A 295 1.88 2.40 6.89
N ILE A 296 3.20 2.45 6.93
CA ILE A 296 4.02 2.16 5.75
C ILE A 296 5.15 1.20 6.08
N GLN A 297 5.50 0.41 5.08
CA GLN A 297 6.74 -0.37 5.04
C GLN A 297 7.83 0.41 4.32
N LYS A 298 9.06 -0.11 4.35
CA LYS A 298 10.21 0.43 3.59
C LYS A 298 9.94 0.51 2.08
N SER A 299 10.69 1.35 1.38
CA SER A 299 10.56 1.56 -0.07
C SER A 299 9.16 2.01 -0.49
N THR A 300 8.51 2.84 0.32
CA THR A 300 7.21 3.44 0.01
C THR A 300 7.34 4.95 -0.13
N SER A 301 6.40 5.52 -0.88
CA SER A 301 6.24 6.98 -0.97
C SER A 301 4.82 7.38 -0.60
N VAL A 302 4.70 8.40 0.24
CA VAL A 302 3.43 9.00 0.67
C VAL A 302 3.47 10.47 0.30
N ILE A 303 2.50 10.92 -0.48
CA ILE A 303 2.36 12.33 -0.85
C ILE A 303 1.10 12.85 -0.20
N PHE A 304 1.21 13.89 0.60
CA PHE A 304 0.06 14.69 1.03
C PHE A 304 -0.07 15.88 0.08
N GLU A 305 -1.23 15.97 -0.58
CA GLU A 305 -1.60 17.09 -1.43
C GLU A 305 -2.71 17.89 -0.75
N THR A 306 -2.42 19.13 -0.36
CA THR A 306 -3.39 20.01 0.32
C THR A 306 -3.18 21.47 -0.05
N ASP A 307 -4.28 22.22 -0.18
CA ASP A 307 -4.24 23.68 -0.33
C ASP A 307 -4.11 24.40 1.03
N ASP A 308 -4.43 23.69 2.13
CA ASP A 308 -4.37 24.20 3.51
C ASP A 308 -3.65 23.19 4.42
N PRO A 309 -2.38 23.41 4.76
CA PRO A 309 -1.62 22.52 5.66
C PRO A 309 -2.30 22.25 7.00
N THR A 310 -3.07 23.22 7.52
CA THR A 310 -3.74 23.08 8.83
C THR A 310 -4.91 22.10 8.78
N SER A 311 -5.48 21.85 7.59
CA SER A 311 -6.53 20.84 7.41
C SER A 311 -6.04 19.40 7.62
N LEU A 312 -4.72 19.18 7.51
CA LEU A 312 -4.11 17.88 7.76
C LEU A 312 -3.83 17.61 9.24
N ALA A 313 -4.15 18.55 10.14
CA ALA A 313 -3.95 18.40 11.58
C ALA A 313 -4.50 17.07 12.10
N GLY A 314 -3.72 16.39 12.94
CA GLY A 314 -4.03 15.07 13.46
C GLY A 314 -3.69 13.91 12.52
N SER A 315 -3.32 14.16 11.27
CA SER A 315 -2.80 13.12 10.37
C SER A 315 -1.44 12.63 10.85
N THR A 316 -1.15 11.35 10.58
CA THR A 316 0.06 10.68 11.05
C THR A 316 0.62 9.76 9.98
N ILE A 317 1.95 9.65 9.91
CA ILE A 317 2.66 8.60 9.17
C ILE A 317 3.41 7.75 10.18
N VAL A 318 3.25 6.43 10.13
CA VAL A 318 3.92 5.47 11.00
C VAL A 318 4.72 4.50 10.16
N ILE A 319 6.02 4.44 10.39
CA ILE A 319 6.90 3.45 9.76
C ILE A 319 6.82 2.16 10.59
N GLU A 320 6.34 1.06 10.01
CA GLU A 320 6.06 -0.17 10.76
C GLU A 320 7.32 -0.78 11.41
N GLU A 321 8.45 -0.75 10.71
CA GLU A 321 9.69 -1.39 11.15
C GLU A 321 10.42 -0.58 12.23
N SER A 322 10.55 0.74 12.05
CA SER A 322 11.24 1.60 13.03
C SER A 322 10.33 2.06 14.17
N ARG A 323 9.00 1.95 13.99
CA ARG A 323 7.96 2.54 14.86
C ARG A 323 8.03 4.06 14.96
N GLU A 324 8.81 4.71 14.11
CA GLU A 324 8.83 6.17 14.02
C GLU A 324 7.45 6.65 13.57
N LYS A 325 6.92 7.64 14.28
CA LYS A 325 5.65 8.28 13.98
C LYS A 325 5.87 9.75 13.69
N TRP A 326 5.48 10.18 12.51
CA TRP A 326 5.31 11.59 12.14
C TRP A 326 3.87 12.00 12.43
N THR A 327 3.67 13.13 13.11
CA THR A 327 2.35 13.71 13.42
C THR A 327 2.30 15.14 12.90
N ILE A 328 1.21 15.50 12.23
CA ILE A 328 0.96 16.87 11.75
C ILE A 328 0.15 17.60 12.82
N ASP A 329 0.71 18.66 13.39
CA ASP A 329 0.06 19.48 14.40
C ASP A 329 -0.86 20.54 13.76
N ASP A 330 -1.63 21.25 14.59
CA ASP A 330 -2.63 22.24 14.19
C ASP A 330 -2.04 23.42 13.37
N ASP A 331 -0.74 23.64 13.46
CA ASP A 331 -0.01 24.67 12.71
C ASP A 331 0.55 24.17 11.37
N GLY A 332 0.26 22.92 10.99
CA GLY A 332 0.77 22.30 9.76
C GLY A 332 2.24 21.87 9.88
N ILE A 333 2.81 21.81 11.09
CA ILE A 333 4.16 21.31 11.31
C ILE A 333 4.11 19.80 11.62
N ALA A 334 4.89 19.03 10.88
CA ALA A 334 5.15 17.63 11.10
C ALA A 334 6.24 17.45 12.15
N HIS A 335 5.97 16.63 13.17
CA HIS A 335 6.95 16.24 14.18
C HIS A 335 7.13 14.73 14.18
N SER A 336 8.38 14.28 14.13
CA SER A 336 8.73 12.90 14.41
C SER A 336 8.68 12.63 15.92
N SER A 337 8.26 11.43 16.30
CA SER A 337 8.31 10.91 17.66
C SER A 337 9.74 10.70 18.18
N ALA A 338 10.77 10.89 17.34
CA ALA A 338 12.17 10.82 17.76
C ALA A 338 12.52 11.98 18.72
N PRO A 339 13.29 11.74 19.82
CA PRO A 339 13.44 12.68 20.93
C PRO A 339 14.04 14.07 20.58
N ILE A 340 14.69 14.21 19.42
CA ILE A 340 15.37 15.44 18.99
C ILE A 340 15.23 15.64 17.47
N SER A 341 14.04 15.39 16.92
CA SER A 341 13.78 15.66 15.50
C SER A 341 13.35 17.12 15.30
N PRO A 342 14.00 17.90 14.42
CA PRO A 342 13.48 19.20 14.03
C PRO A 342 12.16 19.01 13.27
N GLY A 343 11.15 19.82 13.59
CA GLY A 343 9.88 19.80 12.88
C GLY A 343 10.02 20.18 11.41
N PHE A 344 9.13 19.66 10.57
CA PHE A 344 9.04 19.95 9.15
C PHE A 344 7.73 20.67 8.84
N THR A 345 7.77 21.85 8.24
CA THR A 345 6.55 22.57 7.87
C THR A 345 5.94 22.00 6.58
N PHE A 346 4.68 21.59 6.64
CA PHE A 346 3.90 21.31 5.43
C PHE A 346 3.61 22.61 4.70
N ASN A 347 3.90 22.61 3.40
CA ASN A 347 3.57 23.73 2.53
C ASN A 347 2.31 23.41 1.73
N PRO A 348 1.52 24.43 1.32
CA PRO A 348 0.47 24.24 0.33
C PRO A 348 1.02 23.61 -0.96
N GLY A 349 0.28 22.67 -1.55
CA GLY A 349 0.72 21.86 -2.68
C GLY A 349 1.10 20.44 -2.24
N LYS A 350 2.22 19.93 -2.76
CA LYS A 350 2.65 18.53 -2.55
C LYS A 350 3.77 18.44 -1.51
N ASN A 351 3.53 17.60 -0.52
CA ASN A 351 4.50 17.24 0.52
C ASN A 351 4.76 15.74 0.42
N ILE A 352 6.00 15.37 0.13
CA ILE A 352 6.40 14.00 -0.20
C ILE A 352 7.20 13.46 0.96
N PHE A 353 6.82 12.28 1.41
CA PHE A 353 7.57 11.46 2.34
C PHE A 353 8.02 10.22 1.59
N TRP A 354 9.32 9.99 1.57
CA TRP A 354 9.93 8.81 0.97
C TRP A 354 10.75 8.08 2.02
N PHE A 355 10.64 6.75 2.02
CA PHE A 355 11.28 5.91 3.02
C PHE A 355 12.04 4.82 2.29
N ASP A 356 13.34 4.77 2.52
CA ASP A 356 14.22 3.88 1.79
C ASP A 356 14.41 2.53 2.50
N ASP A 357 15.09 1.59 1.84
CA ASP A 357 15.39 0.28 2.42
C ASP A 357 16.36 0.35 3.62
N SER A 358 17.09 1.46 3.76
CA SER A 358 18.12 1.69 4.78
C SER A 358 17.58 2.30 6.08
N VAL A 359 16.25 2.33 6.25
CA VAL A 359 15.54 2.92 7.41
C VAL A 359 15.59 4.46 7.39
N LYS A 360 16.18 5.08 6.36
CA LYS A 360 16.21 6.53 6.25
C LYS A 360 14.89 7.05 5.72
N SER A 361 14.50 8.22 6.21
CA SER A 361 13.35 8.95 5.71
C SER A 361 13.79 10.24 5.04
N THR A 362 13.13 10.59 3.95
CA THR A 362 13.33 11.81 3.21
C THR A 362 12.00 12.53 3.09
N VAL A 363 11.97 13.80 3.45
CA VAL A 363 10.78 14.64 3.38
C VAL A 363 11.05 15.82 2.46
N ALA A 364 10.23 16.00 1.45
CA ALA A 364 10.34 17.10 0.50
C ALA A 364 9.04 17.89 0.36
N SER A 365 9.11 19.22 0.25
CA SER A 365 7.94 20.06 -0.04
C SER A 365 8.30 21.24 -0.93
N GLN A 366 7.29 21.77 -1.61
CA GLN A 366 7.37 23.03 -2.34
C GLN A 366 6.56 24.10 -1.61
N SER A 367 7.17 25.23 -1.28
CA SER A 367 6.48 26.39 -0.74
C SER A 367 5.78 27.20 -1.83
N VAL A 368 4.84 28.05 -1.40
CA VAL A 368 4.07 28.96 -2.26
C VAL A 368 4.97 29.93 -3.03
N ASP A 369 6.10 30.34 -2.44
CA ASP A 369 7.09 31.19 -3.10
C ASP A 369 8.05 30.41 -4.02
N GLY A 370 7.79 29.12 -4.24
CA GLY A 370 8.50 28.23 -5.15
C GLY A 370 9.80 27.66 -4.63
N ARG A 371 10.13 27.86 -3.34
CA ARG A 371 11.29 27.17 -2.73
C ARG A 371 10.96 25.70 -2.53
N LEU A 372 11.98 24.87 -2.67
CA LEU A 372 11.88 23.43 -2.42
C LEU A 372 12.67 23.11 -1.17
N TYR A 373 12.05 22.45 -0.22
CA TYR A 373 12.69 21.95 0.99
C TYR A 373 12.85 20.44 0.84
N HIS A 374 14.02 19.91 1.18
CA HIS A 374 14.32 18.49 1.14
C HIS A 374 15.15 18.15 2.38
N SER A 375 14.62 17.29 3.24
CA SER A 375 15.23 16.93 4.52
C SER A 375 15.42 15.42 4.58
N SER A 376 16.62 14.96 4.90
CA SER A 376 16.96 13.53 5.04
C SER A 376 17.20 13.23 6.51
N TYR A 377 16.66 12.13 7.02
CA TYR A 377 16.77 11.68 8.39
C TYR A 377 17.34 10.27 8.46
N ASP A 378 18.13 9.97 9.49
CA ASP A 378 18.63 8.64 9.76
C ASP A 378 17.52 7.69 10.27
N GLY A 379 17.85 6.40 10.44
CA GLY A 379 16.91 5.40 10.95
C GLY A 379 16.47 5.58 12.40
N SER A 380 17.01 6.58 13.10
CA SER A 380 16.59 7.00 14.44
C SER A 380 15.78 8.32 14.42
N GLY A 381 15.50 8.87 13.23
CA GLY A 381 14.72 10.09 13.04
C GLY A 381 15.52 11.40 13.23
N PHE A 382 16.86 11.34 13.28
CA PHE A 382 17.70 12.55 13.34
C PHE A 382 17.97 13.11 11.95
N LEU A 383 17.78 14.42 11.78
CA LEU A 383 18.04 15.13 10.53
C LEU A 383 19.53 15.03 10.16
N GLU A 384 19.89 14.31 9.10
CA GLU A 384 21.24 14.20 8.53
C GLU A 384 21.52 15.29 7.50
N GLU A 385 20.50 15.77 6.79
CA GLU A 385 20.65 16.77 5.73
C GLU A 385 19.39 17.63 5.61
N GLN A 386 19.56 18.92 5.38
CA GLN A 386 18.50 19.81 4.93
C GLN A 386 18.98 20.62 3.73
N LEU A 387 18.34 20.42 2.58
CA LEU A 387 18.55 21.14 1.34
C LEU A 387 17.35 22.05 1.07
N VAL A 388 17.61 23.32 0.81
CA VAL A 388 16.62 24.32 0.40
C VAL A 388 17.00 24.83 -0.99
N ILE A 389 16.18 24.59 -2.00
CA ILE A 389 16.40 25.04 -3.38
C ILE A 389 15.51 26.26 -3.62
N LEU A 390 16.09 27.35 -4.08
CA LEU A 390 15.42 28.59 -4.43
C LEU A 390 14.83 28.48 -5.85
N PRO A 391 13.72 29.20 -6.15
CA PRO A 391 13.13 29.25 -7.50
C PRO A 391 14.13 29.68 -8.58
N THR A 392 15.16 30.44 -8.19
CA THR A 392 16.21 30.93 -9.08
C THR A 392 17.27 29.87 -9.42
N GLY A 393 17.10 28.62 -8.97
CA GLY A 393 18.07 27.54 -9.15
C GLY A 393 19.26 27.57 -8.16
N GLY A 394 19.26 28.55 -7.25
CA GLY A 394 20.20 28.56 -6.13
C GLY A 394 19.77 27.57 -5.06
N TYR A 395 20.68 27.17 -4.16
CA TYR A 395 20.30 26.31 -3.04
C TYR A 395 20.90 26.76 -1.71
N THR A 396 20.68 25.98 -0.66
CA THR A 396 21.33 26.04 0.64
C THR A 396 21.26 24.64 1.21
N GLN A 397 22.40 24.01 1.45
CA GLN A 397 22.47 22.65 1.98
C GLN A 397 23.16 22.69 3.34
N ILE A 398 22.50 22.14 4.34
CA ILE A 398 22.98 21.94 5.70
C ILE A 398 23.15 20.45 5.92
N LEU A 399 24.32 20.01 6.38
CA LEU A 399 24.59 18.62 6.73
C LEU A 399 24.69 18.50 8.26
N TYR A 400 24.37 17.34 8.79
CA TYR A 400 24.41 17.04 10.20
C TYR A 400 25.11 15.69 10.35
N ASN A 401 26.09 15.62 11.25
CA ASN A 401 26.85 14.41 11.49
C ASN A 401 26.80 14.10 12.99
N TYR A 402 26.18 12.99 13.38
CA TYR A 402 26.04 12.64 14.80
C TYR A 402 26.91 11.45 15.27
N PRO A 403 28.19 11.31 14.88
CA PRO A 403 28.99 10.19 15.36
C PRO A 403 29.44 10.52 16.79
N GLU A 404 28.81 9.90 17.78
CA GLU A 404 29.30 9.87 19.18
C GLU A 404 29.23 11.20 19.98
N GLY A 405 28.32 12.11 19.60
CA GLY A 405 27.97 13.31 20.37
C GLY A 405 28.15 14.62 19.60
N TYR A 406 27.04 15.27 19.27
CA TYR A 406 26.87 16.69 18.91
C TYR A 406 27.90 17.34 17.94
N TYR A 407 28.27 16.69 16.84
CA TYR A 407 29.07 17.32 15.77
C TYR A 407 28.19 17.92 14.67
N ARG A 408 27.62 19.12 14.89
CA ARG A 408 26.84 19.81 13.85
C ARG A 408 27.77 20.36 12.74
N GLN A 409 27.79 19.75 11.56
CA GLN A 409 28.52 20.26 10.41
C GLN A 409 27.62 21.11 9.49
N THR A 410 27.25 22.32 9.91
CA THR A 410 26.47 23.21 9.03
C THR A 410 27.30 23.59 7.80
N GLN A 411 26.96 23.01 6.65
CA GLN A 411 27.28 23.62 5.37
C GLN A 411 26.18 24.63 5.03
N MET A 412 26.48 25.67 4.27
CA MET A 412 25.47 26.58 3.74
C MET A 412 25.99 27.00 2.39
N LEU A 413 25.33 26.60 1.31
CA LEU A 413 25.85 26.72 -0.05
C LEU A 413 24.87 27.51 -0.89
N THR A 414 25.08 28.83 -1.03
CA THR A 414 24.13 29.71 -1.73
C THR A 414 24.58 30.04 -3.16
N SER A 415 24.03 29.35 -4.15
CA SER A 415 24.39 29.53 -5.56
C SER A 415 23.43 30.47 -6.30
N ASN A 416 23.63 31.79 -6.19
CA ASN A 416 22.95 32.74 -7.08
C ASN A 416 23.84 32.97 -8.31
N ASP A 417 23.27 33.31 -9.46
CA ASP A 417 24.01 33.73 -10.68
C ASP A 417 24.97 34.91 -10.47
N LYS A 418 24.94 35.55 -9.30
CA LYS A 418 25.84 36.65 -8.92
C LYS A 418 26.67 36.39 -7.65
N GLY A 419 26.72 35.12 -7.23
CA GLY A 419 27.67 34.58 -6.26
C GLY A 419 27.17 34.53 -4.82
N THR A 420 27.54 33.45 -4.11
CA THR A 420 27.84 33.46 -2.67
C THR A 420 28.56 32.16 -2.28
N GLY A 421 29.39 32.25 -1.23
CA GLY A 421 30.12 31.11 -0.68
C GLY A 421 29.40 30.47 0.51
N GLY A 422 30.12 29.78 1.38
CA GLY A 422 29.52 28.95 2.42
C GLY A 422 30.29 28.92 3.72
N SER A 423 29.88 28.09 4.67
CA SER A 423 30.68 27.84 5.86
C SER A 423 30.63 26.39 6.29
N LEU A 424 31.60 25.96 7.09
CA LEU A 424 31.67 24.68 7.79
C LEU A 424 31.82 25.01 9.27
N TRP A 425 31.07 24.37 10.16
CA TRP A 425 31.19 24.58 11.60
C TRP A 425 31.50 23.24 12.28
N LYS A 426 32.36 23.26 13.31
CA LYS A 426 32.65 22.09 14.16
C LYS A 426 32.37 22.45 15.61
N PHE A 427 31.76 21.53 16.34
CA PHE A 427 31.40 21.73 17.73
C PHE A 427 32.06 20.67 18.62
N ASN A 428 32.30 20.97 19.89
CA ASN A 428 32.70 19.98 20.88
C ASN A 428 31.49 19.21 21.44
N LYS A 429 31.76 18.23 22.32
CA LYS A 429 30.71 17.40 22.97
C LYS A 429 29.70 18.21 23.79
N GLN A 430 30.04 19.45 24.18
CA GLN A 430 29.17 20.37 24.91
C GLN A 430 28.37 21.31 23.98
N GLY A 431 28.47 21.15 22.66
CA GLY A 431 27.79 21.99 21.68
C GLY A 431 28.42 23.36 21.46
N GLN A 432 29.65 23.58 21.93
CA GLN A 432 30.39 24.83 21.73
C GLN A 432 31.18 24.77 20.43
N ASN A 433 31.16 25.85 19.64
CA ASN A 433 31.95 25.95 18.41
C ASN A 433 33.45 25.84 18.73
N THR A 434 34.18 25.03 17.98
CA THR A 434 35.63 24.85 18.10
C THR A 434 36.39 25.27 16.84
N GLU A 435 35.72 25.27 15.69
CA GLU A 435 36.33 25.61 14.40
C GLU A 435 35.24 26.01 13.41
N TYR A 436 35.49 27.06 12.61
CA TYR A 436 34.65 27.34 11.45
C TYR A 436 35.49 27.67 10.22
N ILE A 437 35.10 27.13 9.08
CA ILE A 437 35.69 27.45 7.77
C ILE A 437 34.67 28.27 6.99
N ASN A 438 35.09 29.37 6.36
CA ASN A 438 34.24 30.20 5.51
C ASN A 438 34.76 30.17 4.07
N TYR A 439 33.89 29.86 3.12
CA TYR A 439 34.18 29.80 1.69
C TYR A 439 33.57 31.02 1.01
N THR A 440 34.25 31.56 0.01
CA THR A 440 33.75 32.64 -0.85
C THR A 440 33.44 32.13 -2.25
N SER A 441 32.59 32.84 -2.98
CA SER A 441 32.29 32.55 -4.40
C SER A 441 33.53 32.65 -5.31
N SER A 442 34.61 33.28 -4.86
CA SER A 442 35.90 33.32 -5.54
C SER A 442 36.70 32.02 -5.45
N GLY A 443 36.19 31.00 -4.75
CA GLY A 443 36.88 29.73 -4.52
C GLY A 443 37.96 29.83 -3.45
N THR A 444 37.86 30.77 -2.52
CA THR A 444 38.79 30.92 -1.38
C THR A 444 38.09 30.47 -0.10
N ALA A 445 38.78 29.67 0.70
CA ALA A 445 38.35 29.24 2.03
C ALA A 445 39.22 29.91 3.10
N TYR A 446 38.64 30.27 4.24
CA TYR A 446 39.30 30.82 5.42
C TYR A 446 38.96 29.95 6.63
N ASP A 447 39.97 29.39 7.29
CA ASP A 447 39.80 28.49 8.43
C ASP A 447 40.08 29.22 9.75
N PHE A 448 39.16 29.12 10.70
CA PHE A 448 39.20 29.78 11.99
C PHE A 448 39.03 28.78 13.13
N VAL A 449 39.91 28.83 14.12
CA VAL A 449 39.77 28.06 15.38
C VAL A 449 39.15 28.95 16.46
N TYR A 450 38.20 28.38 17.19
CA TYR A 450 37.49 29.03 18.28
C TYR A 450 38.06 28.57 19.63
N ASP A 451 38.56 29.51 20.43
CA ASP A 451 38.94 29.24 21.82
C ASP A 451 37.68 29.27 22.71
N THR A 452 37.21 28.10 23.13
CA THR A 452 36.00 27.94 23.94
C THR A 452 36.10 28.55 25.33
N SER A 453 37.30 28.84 25.83
CA SER A 453 37.52 29.45 27.14
C SER A 453 37.47 30.98 27.10
N THR A 454 37.86 31.59 25.98
CA THR A 454 37.94 33.05 25.83
C THR A 454 36.94 33.65 24.85
N GLY A 455 36.27 32.82 24.03
CA GLY A 455 35.35 33.25 23.00
C GLY A 455 36.01 33.89 21.77
N ARG A 456 37.34 33.77 21.63
CA ARG A 456 38.11 34.39 20.54
C ARG A 456 38.25 33.47 19.33
N ASN A 457 38.22 34.07 18.14
CA ASN A 457 38.43 33.38 16.86
C ASN A 457 39.81 33.73 16.31
N THR A 458 40.57 32.72 15.87
CA THR A 458 41.89 32.92 15.24
C THR A 458 41.86 32.34 13.84
N LEU A 459 42.19 33.14 12.82
CA LEU A 459 42.41 32.65 11.46
C LEU A 459 43.69 31.79 11.44
N VAL A 460 43.56 30.53 11.05
CA VAL A 460 44.66 29.55 11.02
C VAL A 460 45.09 29.15 9.62
N GLY A 461 44.28 29.44 8.58
CA GLY A 461 44.66 29.10 7.21
C GLY A 461 43.74 29.62 6.12
N THR A 462 44.22 29.51 4.88
CA THR A 462 43.43 29.75 3.66
C THR A 462 43.64 28.63 2.65
N ALA A 463 42.58 28.18 1.97
CA ALA A 463 42.65 27.15 0.93
C ALA A 463 41.86 27.55 -0.32
N SER A 464 42.07 26.86 -1.44
CA SER A 464 41.24 26.98 -2.64
C SER A 464 40.15 25.90 -2.68
N PHE A 465 38.95 26.26 -3.12
CA PHE A 465 37.78 25.37 -3.21
C PHE A 465 37.21 25.35 -4.63
N PRO A 466 36.80 24.17 -5.15
CA PRO A 466 36.17 24.07 -6.46
C PRO A 466 34.82 24.80 -6.51
N ARG A 467 34.39 25.16 -7.73
CA ARG A 467 33.06 25.76 -7.96
C ARG A 467 31.94 24.77 -7.63
N PHE A 468 30.81 25.28 -7.16
CA PHE A 468 29.69 24.47 -6.70
C PHE A 468 28.87 23.85 -7.85
N PRO A 469 28.38 22.61 -7.70
CA PRO A 469 27.49 21.96 -8.67
C PRO A 469 26.11 22.65 -8.72
N GLY A 470 25.39 22.44 -9.82
CA GLY A 470 23.96 22.77 -9.91
C GLY A 470 23.11 21.67 -9.25
N VAL A 471 21.86 21.98 -8.90
CA VAL A 471 20.94 21.01 -8.28
C VAL A 471 19.52 21.16 -8.83
N SER A 472 18.80 20.05 -8.96
CA SER A 472 17.34 20.03 -9.19
C SER A 472 16.67 18.97 -8.31
N LEU A 473 15.43 19.21 -7.93
CA LEU A 473 14.57 18.24 -7.24
C LEU A 473 13.45 17.79 -8.18
N ASP A 474 13.24 16.48 -8.28
CA ASP A 474 12.08 15.89 -8.92
C ASP A 474 10.97 15.66 -7.88
N LEU A 475 9.90 16.46 -7.96
CA LEU A 475 8.72 16.37 -7.08
C LEU A 475 7.86 15.12 -7.33
N ALA A 476 8.11 14.34 -8.39
CA ALA A 476 7.41 13.07 -8.57
C ALA A 476 8.02 11.94 -7.74
N THR A 477 9.33 12.03 -7.48
CA THR A 477 10.12 10.94 -6.88
C THR A 477 10.82 11.35 -5.58
N GLY A 478 10.84 12.64 -5.26
CA GLY A 478 11.68 13.20 -4.19
C GLY A 478 13.17 13.20 -4.54
N ALA A 479 13.57 12.77 -5.74
CA ALA A 479 14.98 12.60 -6.09
C ALA A 479 15.69 13.94 -6.31
N VAL A 480 16.85 14.09 -5.68
CA VAL A 480 17.75 15.23 -5.90
C VAL A 480 18.81 14.84 -6.93
N THR A 481 18.90 15.60 -8.02
CA THR A 481 19.93 15.42 -9.05
C THR A 481 20.96 16.53 -8.96
N TRP A 482 22.23 16.14 -8.86
CA TRP A 482 23.38 17.05 -8.87
C TRP A 482 23.97 17.12 -10.27
N PHE A 483 24.16 18.33 -10.78
CA PHE A 483 24.79 18.57 -12.07
C PHE A 483 26.21 19.06 -11.86
N ALA A 484 27.17 18.37 -12.46
CA ALA A 484 28.50 18.93 -12.65
C ALA A 484 28.37 20.26 -13.41
N ARG A 485 29.06 21.31 -12.94
CA ARG A 485 29.13 22.58 -13.67
C ARG A 485 30.24 22.56 -14.71
#